data_AF-W8YHH3-F1
#
_entry.id   AF-W8YHH3-F1
#
_cell.length_a   1.000
_cell.length_b   1.000
_cell.length_c   1.000
_cell.angle_alpha   90.00
_cell.angle_beta   90.00
_cell.angle_gamma   90.00
#
_symmetry.space_group_name_H-M   'P 1'
#
loop_
_entity.id
_entity.type
_entity.pdbx_description
1 polymer ?
#
loop_
_entity_poly.entity_id
_entity_poly.type
_entity_poly.pdbx_seq_one_letter_code
_entity_poly.pdbx_strand_id
1 'polypeptide(L)'
;MIMESKSLTALVSAFSRAYHAEHNPVKIFDDRIARQLLTDEEYDSISANMSRAIAFFQPGFSGTQEQALRQVVDRQLSPTPLGRAAFAMGIFRLPSSARRLSPFF
;
A
#
# COMPACT_ATOMS: atom_id res chain seq x y z
N MET A 1 -27.97 -9.86 -7.27
CA MET A 1 -26.81 -9.33 -6.52
C MET A 1 -25.82 -8.82 -7.55
N ILE A 2 -25.72 -7.51 -7.75
CA ILE A 2 -24.70 -6.97 -8.65
C ILE A 2 -23.38 -7.08 -7.90
N MET A 3 -22.48 -7.91 -8.40
CA MET A 3 -21.10 -7.96 -7.90
C MET A 3 -20.40 -6.72 -8.47
N GLU A 4 -20.36 -5.66 -7.68
CA GLU A 4 -19.63 -4.44 -8.03
C GLU A 4 -18.15 -4.81 -8.20
N SER A 5 -17.60 -4.59 -9.39
CA SER A 5 -16.18 -4.88 -9.66
C SER A 5 -15.32 -3.83 -8.95
N LYS A 6 -14.54 -4.27 -7.95
CA LYS A 6 -13.57 -3.39 -7.30
C LYS A 6 -12.48 -2.98 -8.29
N SER A 7 -12.07 -1.72 -8.25
CA SER A 7 -10.93 -1.23 -9.04
C SER A 7 -9.64 -1.95 -8.63
N LEU A 8 -8.93 -2.54 -9.59
CA LEU A 8 -7.64 -3.19 -9.34
C LEU A 8 -6.63 -2.22 -8.70
N THR A 9 -6.59 -0.97 -9.17
CA THR A 9 -5.72 0.06 -8.58
C THR A 9 -6.07 0.34 -7.12
N ALA A 10 -7.36 0.35 -6.77
CA ALA A 10 -7.80 0.53 -5.38
C ALA A 10 -7.40 -0.66 -4.51
N LEU A 11 -7.57 -1.89 -5.01
CA LEU A 11 -7.17 -3.12 -4.34
C LEU A 11 -5.66 -3.15 -4.08
N VAL A 12 -4.83 -2.91 -5.09
CA VAL A 12 -3.36 -2.90 -4.95
C VAL A 12 -2.91 -1.76 -4.02
N SER A 13 -3.58 -0.61 -4.08
CA SER A 13 -3.32 0.51 -3.16
C SER A 13 -3.65 0.13 -1.71
N ALA A 14 -4.79 -0.50 -1.45
CA ALA A 14 -5.17 -0.97 -0.12
C ALA A 14 -4.21 -2.07 0.38
N PHE A 15 -3.85 -3.01 -0.49
CA PHE A 15 -2.90 -4.08 -0.18
C PHE A 15 -1.55 -3.54 0.27
N SER A 16 -0.98 -2.58 -0.47
CA SER A 16 0.32 -1.98 -0.12
C SER A 16 0.32 -1.33 1.27
N ARG A 17 -0.77 -0.63 1.64
CA ARG A 17 -0.91 0.00 2.96
C ARG A 17 -1.13 -1.04 4.07
N ALA A 18 -1.94 -2.07 3.80
CA ALA A 18 -2.18 -3.17 4.74
C ALA A 18 -0.89 -3.94 5.04
N TYR A 19 -0.18 -4.38 3.99
CA TYR A 19 1.08 -5.11 4.12
C TYR A 19 2.12 -4.30 4.92
N HIS A 20 2.25 -3.01 4.61
CA HIS A 20 3.14 -2.11 5.35
C HIS A 20 2.75 -1.99 6.83
N ALA A 21 1.45 -1.85 7.14
CA ALA A 21 0.99 -1.75 8.53
C ALA A 21 1.27 -3.04 9.34
N GLU A 22 1.14 -4.21 8.72
CA GLU A 22 1.35 -5.51 9.37
C GLU A 22 2.83 -5.87 9.54
N HIS A 23 3.66 -5.60 8.53
CA HIS A 23 5.01 -6.17 8.46
C HIS A 23 6.12 -5.16 8.76
N ASN A 24 5.85 -3.85 8.69
CA ASN A 24 6.91 -2.84 8.85
C ASN A 24 6.97 -2.37 10.30
N PRO A 25 8.11 -2.52 11.00
CA PRO A 25 8.27 -2.01 12.36
C PRO A 25 8.29 -0.48 12.36
N VAL A 26 8.94 0.13 11.37
CA VAL A 26 8.96 1.58 11.16
C VAL A 26 7.92 1.94 10.11
N LYS A 27 6.96 2.79 10.48
CA LYS A 27 5.80 3.09 9.65
C LYS A 27 5.81 4.54 9.15
N ILE A 28 5.80 4.71 7.83
CA ILE A 28 5.54 6.01 7.17
C ILE A 28 4.09 6.44 7.42
N PHE A 29 3.15 5.49 7.32
CA PHE A 29 1.75 5.65 7.67
C PHE A 29 1.24 4.33 8.26
N ASP A 30 0.41 4.38 9.30
CA ASP A 30 -0.13 3.20 9.99
C ASP A 30 -1.63 3.05 9.68
N ASP A 31 -1.94 2.43 8.53
CA ASP A 31 -3.32 2.20 8.08
C ASP A 31 -3.89 0.89 8.67
N ARG A 32 -4.38 0.98 9.91
CA ARG A 32 -4.88 -0.18 10.67
C ARG A 32 -6.17 -0.80 10.12
N ILE A 33 -6.84 -0.11 9.20
CA ILE A 33 -8.10 -0.57 8.62
C ILE A 33 -7.91 -1.13 7.20
N ALA A 34 -6.80 -0.85 6.52
CA ALA A 34 -6.58 -1.29 5.14
C ALA A 34 -6.74 -2.80 4.94
N ARG A 35 -6.28 -3.62 5.90
CA ARG A 35 -6.44 -5.07 5.85
C ARG A 35 -7.89 -5.52 5.84
N GLN A 36 -8.76 -4.80 6.55
CA GLN A 36 -10.19 -5.11 6.68
C GLN A 36 -10.98 -4.76 5.42
N LEU A 37 -10.40 -3.97 4.50
CA LEU A 37 -11.01 -3.62 3.21
C LEU A 37 -10.82 -4.73 2.15
N LEU A 38 -9.97 -5.72 2.45
CA LEU A 38 -9.60 -6.80 1.56
C LEU A 38 -10.12 -8.12 2.11
N THR A 39 -10.65 -8.97 1.24
CA THR A 39 -10.83 -10.37 1.61
C THR A 39 -9.48 -11.07 1.69
N ASP A 40 -9.43 -12.23 2.35
CA ASP A 40 -8.20 -13.02 2.45
C ASP A 40 -7.74 -13.46 1.06
N GLU A 41 -8.67 -13.83 0.19
CA GLU A 41 -8.39 -14.21 -1.19
C GLU A 41 -7.81 -13.04 -2.01
N GLU A 42 -8.34 -11.82 -1.83
CA GLU A 42 -7.80 -10.63 -2.49
C GLU A 42 -6.37 -10.34 -2.02
N TYR A 43 -6.13 -10.40 -0.70
CA TYR A 43 -4.82 -10.15 -0.11
C TYR A 43 -3.79 -11.19 -0.58
N ASP A 44 -4.13 -12.47 -0.46
CA ASP A 44 -3.24 -13.60 -0.78
C ASP A 44 -2.96 -13.68 -2.28
N SER A 45 -3.96 -13.42 -3.12
CA SER A 45 -3.79 -13.39 -4.57
C SER A 45 -2.84 -12.26 -5.00
N ILE A 46 -3.02 -11.05 -4.47
CA ILE A 46 -2.12 -9.93 -4.76
C ILE A 46 -0.72 -10.24 -4.25
N SER A 47 -0.59 -10.74 -3.02
CA SER A 47 0.67 -11.17 -2.41
C SER A 47 1.43 -12.18 -3.30
N ALA A 48 0.78 -13.27 -3.68
CA ALA A 48 1.39 -14.30 -4.53
C ALA A 48 1.78 -13.76 -5.92
N ASN A 49 0.95 -12.90 -6.51
CA ASN A 49 1.23 -12.28 -7.79
C ASN A 49 2.45 -11.34 -7.73
N MET A 50 2.54 -10.51 -6.69
CA MET A 50 3.66 -9.57 -6.53
C MET A 50 4.97 -10.29 -6.20
N SER A 51 4.92 -11.35 -5.38
CA SER A 51 6.07 -12.21 -5.12
C SER A 51 6.64 -12.81 -6.41
N ARG A 52 5.78 -13.41 -7.26
CA ARG A 52 6.18 -13.97 -8.55
C ARG A 52 6.68 -12.92 -9.54
N ALA A 53 6.22 -11.67 -9.40
CA ALA A 53 6.60 -10.59 -10.30
C ALA A 53 7.99 -9.99 -10.03
N ILE A 54 8.71 -10.43 -8.99
CA ILE A 54 10.02 -9.86 -8.62
C ILE A 54 11.02 -9.83 -9.78
N ALA A 55 11.02 -10.84 -10.65
CA ALA A 55 11.94 -10.90 -11.79
C ALA A 55 11.77 -9.73 -12.77
N PHE A 56 10.57 -9.13 -12.83
CA PHE A 56 10.31 -7.94 -13.65
C PHE A 56 10.89 -6.66 -13.02
N PHE A 57 10.86 -6.55 -11.70
CA PHE A 57 11.31 -5.36 -10.98
C PHE A 57 12.79 -5.40 -10.60
N GLN A 58 13.31 -6.60 -10.36
CA GLN A 58 14.69 -6.85 -9.98
C GLN A 58 15.20 -8.14 -10.66
N PRO A 59 15.63 -8.05 -11.92
CA PRO A 59 16.22 -9.17 -12.63
C PRO A 59 17.39 -9.78 -11.86
N GLY A 60 17.45 -11.11 -11.79
CA GLY A 60 18.50 -11.82 -11.06
C GLY A 60 18.32 -11.83 -9.53
N PHE A 61 17.15 -11.44 -9.01
CA PHE A 61 16.84 -11.60 -7.59
C PHE A 61 17.02 -13.05 -7.14
N SER A 62 17.65 -13.24 -5.98
CA SER A 62 17.79 -14.52 -5.30
C SER A 62 17.32 -14.37 -3.86
N GLY A 63 16.37 -15.22 -3.44
CA GLY A 63 15.76 -15.16 -2.13
C GLY A 63 14.45 -15.95 -2.07
N THR A 64 13.79 -15.95 -0.92
CA THR A 64 12.49 -16.60 -0.73
C THR A 64 11.36 -15.78 -1.34
N GLN A 65 10.16 -16.37 -1.45
CA GLN A 65 8.99 -15.65 -1.93
C GLN A 65 8.58 -14.51 -0.99
N GLU A 66 8.77 -14.67 0.32
CA GLU A 66 8.49 -13.65 1.32
C GLU A 66 9.45 -12.46 1.14
N GLN A 67 10.74 -12.75 0.88
CA GLN A 67 11.73 -11.71 0.59
C GLN A 67 11.44 -11.02 -0.75
N ALA A 68 11.03 -11.77 -1.77
CA ALA A 68 10.63 -11.21 -3.06
C ALA A 68 9.43 -10.26 -2.92
N LEU A 69 8.37 -10.72 -2.23
CA LEU A 69 7.19 -9.93 -1.94
C LEU A 69 7.57 -8.64 -1.21
N ARG A 70 8.38 -8.77 -0.16
CA ARG A 70 8.87 -7.63 0.62
C ARG A 70 9.56 -6.60 -0.26
N GLN A 71 10.43 -7.02 -1.17
CA GLN A 71 11.12 -6.12 -2.10
C GLN A 71 10.14 -5.40 -3.02
N VAL A 72 9.20 -6.12 -3.64
CA VAL A 72 8.22 -5.52 -4.56
C VAL A 72 7.33 -4.54 -3.83
N VAL A 73 6.79 -4.92 -2.67
CA VAL A 73 5.86 -4.07 -1.91
C VAL A 73 6.57 -2.81 -1.42
N ASP A 74 7.69 -2.94 -0.72
CA ASP A 74 8.38 -1.77 -0.13
C ASP A 74 8.92 -0.80 -1.19
N ARG A 75 9.41 -1.31 -2.32
CA ARG A 75 10.09 -0.48 -3.32
C ARG A 75 9.21 0.01 -4.45
N GLN A 76 8.17 -0.75 -4.81
CA GLN A 76 7.36 -0.46 -6.01
C GLN A 76 5.94 -0.02 -5.65
N LEU A 77 5.27 -0.75 -4.74
CA LEU A 77 3.84 -0.53 -4.51
C LEU A 77 3.56 0.51 -3.43
N SER A 78 4.23 0.38 -2.28
CA SER A 78 3.94 1.15 -1.07
C SER A 78 4.32 2.64 -1.10
N PRO A 79 5.40 3.09 -1.78
CA PRO A 79 5.84 4.49 -1.64
C PRO A 79 4.76 5.53 -1.97
N THR A 80 4.03 5.35 -3.08
CA THR A 80 3.02 6.33 -3.53
C THR A 80 1.77 6.33 -2.64
N PRO A 81 1.11 5.19 -2.35
CA PRO A 81 -0.06 5.16 -1.49
C PRO A 81 0.24 5.60 -0.05
N LEU A 82 1.40 5.23 0.50
CA LEU A 82 1.80 5.65 1.86
C LEU A 82 2.09 7.14 1.92
N GLY A 83 2.84 7.69 0.95
CA GLY A 83 3.16 9.11 0.90
C GLY A 83 1.91 9.97 0.80
N ARG A 84 0.96 9.60 -0.08
CA ARG A 84 -0.33 10.28 -0.20
C ARG A 84 -1.16 10.21 1.08
N ALA A 85 -1.23 9.04 1.72
CA ALA A 85 -1.98 8.86 2.96
C ALA A 85 -1.37 9.68 4.11
N ALA A 86 -0.05 9.64 4.28
CA ALA A 86 0.67 10.42 5.28
C ALA A 86 0.46 11.93 5.08
N PHE A 87 0.56 12.40 3.83
CA PHE A 87 0.32 13.79 3.48
C PHE A 87 -1.12 14.24 3.79
N ALA A 88 -2.12 13.48 3.31
CA ALA A 88 -3.52 13.80 3.54
C ALA A 88 -3.87 13.81 5.04
N MET A 89 -3.35 12.84 5.80
CA MET A 89 -3.51 12.80 7.26
C MET A 89 -2.82 14.00 7.93
N GLY A 90 -1.63 14.39 7.46
CA GLY A 90 -0.93 15.59 7.92
C GLY A 90 -1.79 16.85 7.78
N ILE A 91 -2.38 17.06 6.59
CA ILE A 91 -3.30 18.19 6.36
C ILE A 91 -4.51 18.12 7.28
N PHE A 92 -5.12 16.95 7.44
CA PHE A 92 -6.31 16.81 8.28
C PHE A 92 -6.05 17.16 9.75
N ARG A 93 -4.82 16.91 10.25
CA ARG A 93 -4.40 17.26 11.62
C ARG A 93 -4.16 18.76 11.83
N LEU A 94 -4.05 19.55 10.77
CA LEU A 94 -3.87 20.99 10.89
C LEU A 94 -5.18 21.67 11.34
N PRO A 95 -5.10 22.76 12.13
CA PRO A 95 -6.26 23.57 12.44
C PRO A 95 -6.89 24.12 11.16
N SER A 96 -8.21 24.28 11.16
CA SER A 96 -9.00 24.68 9.98
C SER A 96 -8.54 26.00 9.33
N SER A 97 -7.92 26.89 10.10
CA SER A 97 -7.31 28.14 9.62
C SER A 97 -6.03 27.90 8.80
N ALA A 98 -5.24 26.88 9.12
CA ALA A 98 -3.99 26.55 8.43
C ALA A 98 -4.20 25.66 7.19
N ARG A 99 -5.31 24.91 7.13
CA ARG A 99 -5.66 24.05 5.97
C ARG A 99 -5.85 24.83 4.66
N ARG A 100 -6.20 26.12 4.73
CA ARG A 100 -6.44 26.99 3.57
C ARG A 100 -5.17 27.65 2.99
N LEU A 101 -4.03 27.53 3.68
CA LEU A 101 -2.80 28.28 3.36
C LEU A 101 -1.65 27.40 2.87
N SER A 102 -1.87 26.10 2.65
CA SER A 102 -0.85 25.21 2.11
C SER A 102 -0.67 25.46 0.61
N PRO A 103 0.49 25.99 0.14
CA PRO A 103 0.69 26.42 -1.25
C PRO A 103 0.89 25.27 -2.24
N PHE A 104 0.58 24.04 -1.84
CA PHE A 104 0.72 22.84 -2.67
C PHE A 104 -0.57 22.42 -3.39
N PHE A 105 -1.61 23.27 -3.38
CA PHE A 105 -2.68 23.36 -4.38
C PHE A 105 -3.19 24.79 -4.48
#